data_AF-A0A7W7PAR8-F1
#
_entry.id   AF-A0A7W7PAR8-F1
#
_cell.length_a   1.000
_cell.length_b   1.000
_cell.length_c   1.000
_cell.angle_alpha   90.00
_cell.angle_beta   90.00
_cell.angle_gamma   90.00
#
_symmetry.space_group_name_H-M   'P 1'
#
loop_
_entity.id
_entity.type
_entity.pdbx_description
1 polymer ?
#
loop_
_entity_poly.entity_id
_entity_poly.type
_entity_poly.pdbx_seq_one_letter_code
_entity_poly.pdbx_strand_id
1 'polypeptide(L)'
;MDNLFVFLIIMAEFQVPRRYQQEVLMVGIIIALIARVVFIAIGAVAIEHLTWVFYIFGAFLLWTAWHQLKDDDDGEEAEPGLVAKLTRRLNVAEDYDGNKLRTTVNGKRMFTPMVVVFITIGLTDVMFAVDSIPAIFGLTQNGFIVLTANIFALMGLRQLYFLLGGLMDRLVYLKHGLAFILAFIGVKLILHALHENELPFINGGQPVPVPEISTFLSLGVIVGTLVVATVASLLWGKAAHEGDVPRAESAERMRQVSDAARRDDR
;
A
#
# COMPACT_ATOMS: atom_id res chain seq x y z
N MET A 1 1.51 -7.62 1.90
CA MET A 1 0.08 -7.63 2.26
C MET A 1 -0.55 -6.27 1.96
N ASP A 2 0.27 -5.23 1.91
CA ASP A 2 -0.12 -3.83 1.87
C ASP A 2 -0.83 -3.45 0.56
N ASN A 3 -0.38 -4.00 -0.58
CA ASN A 3 -1.07 -3.84 -1.86
C ASN A 3 -2.52 -4.37 -1.85
N LEU A 4 -2.83 -5.39 -1.04
CA LEU A 4 -4.19 -5.93 -0.94
C LEU A 4 -5.11 -5.00 -0.13
N PHE A 5 -4.58 -4.42 0.95
CA PHE A 5 -5.30 -3.45 1.78
C PHE A 5 -5.79 -2.29 0.93
N VAL A 6 -4.92 -1.77 0.09
CA VAL A 6 -5.28 -0.61 -0.73
C VAL A 6 -6.22 -0.95 -1.87
N PHE A 7 -6.15 -2.15 -2.44
CA PHE A 7 -7.15 -2.59 -3.42
C PHE A 7 -8.56 -2.63 -2.79
N LEU A 8 -8.66 -3.05 -1.52
CA LEU A 8 -9.93 -3.05 -0.78
C LEU A 8 -10.44 -1.65 -0.52
N ILE A 9 -9.56 -0.73 -0.07
CA ILE A 9 -9.92 0.68 0.13
C ILE A 9 -10.43 1.29 -1.18
N ILE A 10 -9.71 1.09 -2.29
CA ILE A 10 -10.12 1.59 -3.61
C ILE A 10 -11.50 1.04 -4.00
N MET A 11 -11.73 -0.26 -3.86
CA MET A 11 -13.04 -0.85 -4.20
C MET A 11 -14.17 -0.35 -3.27
N ALA A 12 -13.88 -0.08 -2.01
CA ALA A 12 -14.83 0.48 -1.06
C ALA A 12 -15.17 1.94 -1.40
N GLU A 13 -14.15 2.75 -1.72
CA GLU A 13 -14.27 4.15 -2.10
C GLU A 13 -15.12 4.32 -3.36
N PHE A 14 -14.87 3.50 -4.38
CA PHE A 14 -15.68 3.49 -5.61
C PHE A 14 -16.99 2.70 -5.48
N GLN A 15 -17.32 2.17 -4.30
CA GLN A 15 -18.54 1.40 -4.02
C GLN A 15 -18.78 0.26 -5.03
N VAL A 16 -17.73 -0.47 -5.39
CA VAL A 16 -17.80 -1.55 -6.40
C VAL A 16 -18.76 -2.66 -5.92
N PRO A 17 -19.81 -3.01 -6.69
CA PRO A 17 -20.76 -4.05 -6.29
C PRO A 17 -20.07 -5.40 -6.06
N ARG A 18 -20.50 -6.12 -5.01
CA ARG A 18 -19.89 -7.42 -4.60
C ARG A 18 -19.78 -8.46 -5.71
N ARG A 19 -20.72 -8.47 -6.66
CA ARG A 19 -20.70 -9.37 -7.81
C ARG A 19 -19.48 -9.17 -8.71
N TYR A 20 -18.94 -7.95 -8.78
CA TYR A 20 -17.85 -7.60 -9.69
C TYR A 20 -16.48 -7.48 -9.02
N GLN A 21 -16.41 -7.50 -7.68
CA GLN A 21 -15.15 -7.37 -6.94
C GLN A 21 -14.11 -8.43 -7.32
N GLN A 22 -14.53 -9.67 -7.60
CA GLN A 22 -13.62 -10.73 -8.04
C GLN A 22 -13.03 -10.46 -9.43
N GLU A 23 -13.83 -9.93 -10.35
CA GLU A 23 -13.36 -9.57 -11.69
C GLU A 23 -12.38 -8.40 -11.60
N VAL A 24 -12.69 -7.40 -10.78
CA VAL A 24 -11.80 -6.26 -10.52
C VAL A 24 -10.48 -6.73 -9.93
N LEU A 25 -10.51 -7.60 -8.93
CA LEU A 25 -9.30 -8.14 -8.29
C LEU A 25 -8.44 -8.91 -9.29
N MET A 26 -9.05 -9.75 -10.14
CA MET A 26 -8.32 -10.51 -11.15
C MET A 26 -7.64 -9.61 -12.17
N VAL A 27 -8.37 -8.62 -12.71
CA VAL A 27 -7.80 -7.64 -13.65
C VAL A 27 -6.71 -6.80 -12.98
N GLY A 28 -6.95 -6.36 -11.75
CA GLY A 28 -5.98 -5.63 -10.94
C GLY A 28 -4.69 -6.40 -10.73
N ILE A 29 -4.76 -7.68 -10.37
CA ILE A 29 -3.58 -8.55 -10.21
C ILE A 29 -2.79 -8.69 -11.52
N ILE A 30 -3.48 -8.82 -12.66
CA ILE A 30 -2.81 -8.92 -13.96
C ILE A 30 -2.06 -7.62 -14.28
N ILE A 31 -2.72 -6.46 -14.10
CA ILE A 31 -2.12 -5.14 -14.33
C ILE A 31 -0.91 -4.94 -13.41
N ALA A 32 -1.06 -5.24 -12.12
CA ALA A 32 0.00 -5.15 -11.12
C ALA A 32 1.19 -6.05 -11.47
N LEU A 33 0.93 -7.29 -11.89
CA LEU A 33 1.99 -8.22 -12.28
C LEU A 33 2.79 -7.70 -13.49
N ILE A 34 2.10 -7.16 -14.50
CA ILE A 34 2.76 -6.55 -15.67
C ILE A 34 3.61 -5.37 -15.24
N ALA A 35 3.04 -4.45 -14.43
CA ALA A 35 3.77 -3.30 -13.91
C ALA A 35 5.02 -3.74 -13.15
N ARG A 36 4.90 -4.73 -12.25
CA ARG A 36 6.02 -5.27 -11.49
C ARG A 36 7.09 -5.90 -12.36
N VAL A 37 6.74 -6.66 -13.40
CA VAL A 37 7.72 -7.21 -14.35
C VAL A 37 8.54 -6.06 -14.97
N VAL A 38 7.88 -4.99 -15.39
CA VAL A 38 8.55 -3.81 -15.95
C VAL A 38 9.46 -3.14 -14.92
N PHE A 39 8.98 -2.89 -13.70
CA PHE A 39 9.78 -2.26 -12.64
C PHE A 39 10.97 -3.13 -12.20
N ILE A 40 10.79 -4.45 -12.10
CA ILE A 40 11.88 -5.38 -11.76
C ILE A 40 12.93 -5.40 -12.86
N ALA A 41 12.51 -5.42 -14.14
CA ALA A 41 13.45 -5.37 -15.26
C ALA A 41 14.26 -4.06 -15.26
N ILE A 42 13.60 -2.92 -15.05
CA ILE A 42 14.26 -1.61 -14.93
C ILE A 42 15.22 -1.59 -13.73
N GLY A 43 14.76 -2.07 -12.57
CA GLY A 43 15.55 -2.09 -11.34
C GLY A 43 16.77 -3.03 -11.42
N ALA A 44 16.61 -4.21 -12.05
CA ALA A 44 17.70 -5.15 -12.23
C ALA A 44 18.83 -4.55 -13.09
N VAL A 45 18.48 -3.89 -14.20
CA VAL A 45 19.46 -3.19 -15.05
C VAL A 45 20.10 -2.02 -14.30
N ALA A 46 19.34 -1.29 -13.49
CA ALA A 46 19.87 -0.18 -12.71
C ALA A 46 20.91 -0.66 -11.68
N ILE A 47 20.68 -1.81 -11.03
CA ILE A 47 21.57 -2.33 -9.98
C ILE A 47 22.82 -2.99 -10.57
N GLU A 48 22.70 -3.66 -11.72
CA GLU A 48 23.83 -4.36 -12.37
C GLU A 48 24.98 -3.41 -12.76
N HIS A 49 24.70 -2.10 -12.88
CA HIS A 49 25.67 -1.11 -13.34
C HIS A 49 26.00 0.00 -12.34
N LEU A 50 25.31 0.09 -11.18
CA LEU A 50 25.35 1.31 -10.37
C LEU A 50 25.23 1.04 -8.86
N THR A 51 26.36 0.84 -8.18
CA THR A 51 26.40 0.73 -6.71
C THR A 51 25.83 1.99 -6.01
N TRP A 52 25.93 3.15 -6.66
CA TRP A 52 25.37 4.40 -6.12
C TRP A 52 23.83 4.42 -6.07
N VAL A 53 23.15 3.59 -6.86
CA VAL A 53 21.68 3.46 -6.81
C VAL A 53 21.23 2.97 -5.45
N PHE A 54 22.04 2.15 -4.75
CA PHE A 54 21.73 1.74 -3.38
C PHE A 54 21.71 2.91 -2.38
N TYR A 55 22.48 3.98 -2.61
CA TYR A 55 22.36 5.20 -1.79
C TYR A 55 21.03 5.91 -2.02
N ILE A 56 20.59 6.05 -3.28
CA ILE A 56 19.29 6.66 -3.58
C ILE A 56 18.18 5.83 -2.96
N PHE A 57 18.19 4.53 -3.19
CA PHE A 57 17.20 3.60 -2.68
C PHE A 57 17.18 3.60 -1.15
N GLY A 58 18.33 3.56 -0.51
CA GLY A 58 18.42 3.65 0.94
C GLY A 58 17.86 4.97 1.50
N ALA A 59 18.24 6.11 0.90
CA ALA A 59 17.72 7.41 1.32
C ALA A 59 16.21 7.55 1.06
N PHE A 60 15.73 7.05 -0.07
CA PHE A 60 14.31 7.03 -0.41
C PHE A 60 13.51 6.20 0.60
N LEU A 61 13.99 5.00 0.97
CA LEU A 61 13.34 4.15 1.98
C LEU A 61 13.31 4.77 3.37
N LEU A 62 14.37 5.47 3.77
CA LEU A 62 14.37 6.21 5.03
C LEU A 62 13.37 7.37 5.00
N TRP A 63 13.28 8.06 3.87
CA TRP A 63 12.32 9.14 3.67
C TRP A 63 10.87 8.63 3.73
N THR A 64 10.55 7.52 3.04
CA THR A 64 9.21 6.93 3.08
C THR A 64 8.86 6.42 4.47
N ALA A 65 9.80 5.74 5.15
CA ALA A 65 9.59 5.26 6.52
C ALA A 65 9.29 6.42 7.50
N TRP A 66 10.02 7.53 7.37
CA TRP A 66 9.77 8.73 8.17
C TRP A 66 8.39 9.31 7.90
N HIS A 67 8.03 9.48 6.62
CA HIS A 67 6.76 10.09 6.25
C HIS A 67 5.58 9.24 6.72
N GLN A 68 5.68 7.91 6.56
CA GLN A 68 4.68 6.96 7.00
C GLN A 68 4.42 7.02 8.52
N LEU A 69 5.43 7.29 9.34
CA LEU A 69 5.24 7.47 10.80
C LEU A 69 4.67 8.83 11.17
N LYS A 70 4.86 9.85 10.32
CA LYS A 70 4.41 11.22 10.58
C LYS A 70 2.96 11.44 10.17
N ASP A 71 2.51 10.78 9.11
CA ASP A 71 1.18 10.94 8.54
C ASP A 71 0.12 10.06 9.24
N ASP A 72 0.28 9.83 10.56
CA ASP A 72 -0.69 9.09 11.37
C ASP A 72 -1.87 9.95 11.86
N ASP A 73 -1.80 11.28 11.66
CA ASP A 73 -2.82 12.23 12.13
C ASP A 73 -3.74 12.76 11.01
N ASP A 74 -3.40 12.53 9.74
CA ASP A 74 -4.23 12.90 8.59
C ASP A 74 -4.44 11.66 7.74
N GLY A 75 -5.69 11.18 7.65
CA GLY A 75 -6.03 10.00 6.87
C GLY A 75 -5.45 10.10 5.46
N GLU A 76 -4.59 9.13 5.10
CA GLU A 76 -4.07 8.95 3.74
C GLU A 76 -5.25 8.71 2.79
N GLU A 77 -5.87 9.80 2.34
CA GLU A 77 -6.63 9.83 1.10
C GLU A 77 -5.61 9.53 0.00
N ALA A 78 -5.66 8.29 -0.50
CA ALA A 78 -4.86 7.82 -1.62
C ALA A 78 -4.82 8.89 -2.71
N GLU A 79 -3.64 9.50 -2.96
CA GLU A 79 -3.44 10.72 -3.75
C GLU A 79 -4.55 10.97 -4.80
N PRO A 80 -5.63 11.69 -4.44
CA PRO A 80 -6.78 11.85 -5.32
C PRO A 80 -6.38 12.66 -6.56
N GLY A 81 -5.29 13.43 -6.48
CA GLY A 81 -4.83 14.36 -7.50
C GLY A 81 -4.42 13.73 -8.81
N LEU A 82 -3.66 12.61 -8.81
CA LEU A 82 -3.18 12.02 -10.07
C LEU A 82 -4.29 11.26 -10.79
N VAL A 83 -5.05 10.47 -10.03
CA VAL A 83 -6.19 9.71 -10.53
C VAL A 83 -7.27 10.66 -11.03
N ALA A 84 -7.70 11.63 -10.22
CA ALA A 84 -8.72 12.60 -10.62
C ALA A 84 -8.27 13.43 -11.83
N LYS A 85 -6.99 13.79 -11.93
CA LYS A 85 -6.48 14.54 -13.10
C LYS A 85 -6.49 13.70 -14.37
N LEU A 86 -6.17 12.41 -14.28
CA LEU A 86 -6.17 11.50 -15.42
C LEU A 86 -7.61 11.12 -15.84
N THR A 87 -8.51 10.95 -14.88
CA THR A 87 -9.91 10.56 -15.11
C THR A 87 -10.81 11.75 -15.43
N ARG A 88 -10.42 12.99 -15.10
CA ARG A 88 -11.14 14.23 -15.48
C ARG A 88 -11.29 14.42 -17.00
N ARG A 89 -10.45 13.76 -17.80
CA ARG A 89 -10.56 13.76 -19.28
C ARG A 89 -11.45 12.64 -19.81
N LEU A 90 -11.88 11.70 -18.96
CA LEU A 90 -12.77 10.61 -19.33
C LEU A 90 -14.21 11.01 -19.01
N ASN A 91 -15.11 10.82 -19.98
CA ASN A 91 -16.54 10.93 -19.71
C ASN A 91 -16.98 9.66 -18.98
N VAL A 92 -17.17 9.74 -17.66
CA VAL A 92 -17.54 8.60 -16.82
C VAL A 92 -19.04 8.67 -16.49
N ALA A 93 -19.75 7.54 -16.57
CA ALA A 93 -21.14 7.42 -16.13
C ALA A 93 -21.22 7.32 -14.61
N GLU A 94 -22.29 7.87 -14.02
CA GLU A 94 -22.52 7.80 -12.56
C GLU A 94 -22.76 6.35 -12.10
N ASP A 95 -23.45 5.55 -12.92
CA ASP A 95 -23.82 4.18 -12.60
C ASP A 95 -22.94 3.10 -13.24
N TYR A 96 -22.87 1.96 -12.55
CA TYR A 96 -22.28 0.73 -13.07
C TYR A 96 -23.24 0.01 -14.04
N ASP A 97 -22.86 -0.09 -15.32
CA ASP A 97 -23.54 -0.94 -16.32
C ASP A 97 -22.89 -2.33 -16.40
N GLY A 98 -23.05 -3.08 -15.31
CA GLY A 98 -22.49 -4.41 -15.16
C GLY A 98 -20.95 -4.46 -15.21
N ASN A 99 -20.39 -5.42 -15.95
CA ASN A 99 -18.94 -5.52 -16.16
C ASN A 99 -18.43 -4.77 -17.39
N LYS A 100 -19.29 -4.02 -18.08
CA LYS A 100 -18.90 -3.33 -19.30
C LYS A 100 -17.96 -2.19 -18.94
N LEU A 101 -16.89 -2.02 -19.72
CA LEU A 101 -15.97 -0.90 -19.57
C LEU A 101 -16.51 0.40 -20.20
N ARG A 102 -17.46 0.27 -21.12
CA ARG A 102 -18.06 1.39 -21.83
C ARG A 102 -19.57 1.22 -21.88
N THR A 103 -20.28 2.28 -21.55
CA THR A 103 -21.73 2.34 -21.63
C THR A 103 -22.15 3.54 -22.51
N THR A 104 -23.44 3.61 -22.81
CA THR A 104 -24.03 4.75 -23.53
C THR A 104 -25.16 5.30 -22.69
N VAL A 105 -24.98 6.52 -22.17
CA VAL A 105 -26.01 7.23 -21.40
C VAL A 105 -26.40 8.46 -22.21
N ASN A 106 -27.71 8.68 -22.39
CA ASN A 106 -28.25 9.81 -23.14
C ASN A 106 -27.64 9.98 -24.55
N GLY A 107 -27.39 8.86 -25.25
CA GLY A 107 -26.83 8.84 -26.62
C GLY A 107 -25.33 9.16 -26.71
N LYS A 108 -24.65 9.45 -25.61
CA LYS A 108 -23.20 9.69 -25.56
C LYS A 108 -22.46 8.45 -25.06
N ARG A 109 -21.36 8.10 -25.73
CA ARG A 109 -20.47 7.02 -25.29
C ARG A 109 -19.66 7.49 -24.08
N MET A 110 -19.77 6.76 -22.98
CA MET A 110 -19.11 7.07 -21.72
C MET A 110 -18.44 5.81 -21.16
N PHE A 111 -17.38 5.98 -20.39
CA PHE A 111 -16.77 4.90 -19.63
C PHE A 111 -17.57 4.63 -18.36
N THR A 112 -17.55 3.40 -17.89
CA THR A 112 -18.13 3.08 -16.57
C THR A 112 -17.12 3.38 -15.46
N PRO A 113 -17.56 3.52 -14.20
CA PRO A 113 -16.65 3.70 -13.07
C PRO A 113 -15.61 2.57 -12.94
N MET A 114 -15.86 1.39 -13.51
CA MET A 114 -14.90 0.28 -13.56
C MET A 114 -13.54 0.67 -14.17
N VAL A 115 -13.54 1.51 -15.20
CA VAL A 115 -12.28 1.95 -15.84
C VAL A 115 -11.46 2.81 -14.87
N VAL A 116 -12.13 3.67 -14.10
CA VAL A 116 -11.48 4.48 -13.08
C VAL A 116 -10.88 3.59 -11.99
N VAL A 117 -11.63 2.57 -11.54
CA VAL A 117 -11.14 1.59 -10.57
C VAL A 117 -9.89 0.88 -11.08
N PHE A 118 -9.87 0.41 -12.33
CA PHE A 118 -8.71 -0.30 -12.89
C PHE A 118 -7.48 0.61 -13.03
N ILE A 119 -7.68 1.86 -13.47
CA ILE A 119 -6.60 2.85 -13.55
C ILE A 119 -6.04 3.13 -12.16
N THR A 120 -6.92 3.33 -11.17
CA THR A 120 -6.53 3.60 -9.78
C THR A 120 -5.71 2.44 -9.24
N ILE A 121 -6.23 1.21 -9.33
CA ILE A 121 -5.52 0.01 -8.88
C ILE A 121 -4.14 -0.12 -9.54
N GLY A 122 -4.07 0.04 -10.86
CA GLY A 122 -2.80 -0.06 -11.59
C GLY A 122 -1.81 1.02 -11.17
N LEU A 123 -2.25 2.27 -11.04
CA LEU A 123 -1.40 3.37 -10.62
C LEU A 123 -0.92 3.19 -9.18
N THR A 124 -1.81 2.78 -8.28
CA THR A 124 -1.47 2.61 -6.88
C THR A 124 -0.50 1.42 -6.68
N ASP A 125 -0.61 0.34 -7.47
CA ASP A 125 0.42 -0.70 -7.45
C ASP A 125 1.78 -0.19 -7.95
N VAL A 126 1.80 0.68 -8.95
CA VAL A 126 3.03 1.37 -9.39
C VAL A 126 3.61 2.21 -8.27
N MET A 127 2.79 2.96 -7.53
CA MET A 127 3.24 3.72 -6.37
C MET A 127 3.85 2.82 -5.30
N PHE A 128 3.23 1.67 -4.99
CA PHE A 128 3.80 0.63 -4.11
C PHE A 128 5.00 -0.10 -4.69
N ALA A 129 5.27 -0.01 -5.99
CA ALA A 129 6.50 -0.56 -6.54
C ALA A 129 7.67 0.35 -6.18
N VAL A 130 7.46 1.66 -6.04
CA VAL A 130 8.53 2.64 -5.80
C VAL A 130 9.23 2.41 -4.45
N ASP A 131 8.49 2.03 -3.40
CA ASP A 131 9.05 1.69 -2.09
C ASP A 131 9.43 0.20 -1.98
N SER A 132 8.59 -0.71 -2.46
CA SER A 132 8.83 -2.15 -2.27
C SER A 132 9.92 -2.73 -3.16
N ILE A 133 10.16 -2.18 -4.36
CA ILE A 133 11.21 -2.70 -5.26
C ILE A 133 12.62 -2.42 -4.72
N PRO A 134 12.97 -1.19 -4.31
CA PRO A 134 14.22 -0.93 -3.60
C PRO A 134 14.43 -1.86 -2.41
N ALA A 135 13.38 -2.06 -1.60
CA ALA A 135 13.45 -2.89 -0.41
C ALA A 135 13.74 -4.37 -0.75
N ILE A 136 13.07 -4.92 -1.76
CA ILE A 136 13.29 -6.31 -2.19
C ILE A 136 14.70 -6.49 -2.75
N PHE A 137 15.18 -5.55 -3.56
CA PHE A 137 16.53 -5.60 -4.10
C PHE A 137 17.62 -5.48 -3.02
N GLY A 138 17.31 -4.86 -1.87
CA GLY A 138 18.16 -4.89 -0.69
C GLY A 138 18.25 -6.24 0.03
N LEU A 139 17.39 -7.20 -0.32
CA LEU A 139 17.46 -8.58 0.18
C LEU A 139 18.06 -9.55 -0.84
N THR A 140 17.71 -9.38 -2.12
CA THR A 140 18.18 -10.23 -3.20
C THR A 140 18.29 -9.45 -4.49
N GLN A 141 19.42 -9.60 -5.17
CA GLN A 141 19.65 -9.02 -6.50
C GLN A 141 19.13 -9.94 -7.62
N ASN A 142 18.66 -11.14 -7.28
CA ASN A 142 18.17 -12.09 -8.27
C ASN A 142 16.72 -11.75 -8.69
N GLY A 143 16.57 -11.09 -9.83
CA GLY A 143 15.26 -10.71 -10.40
C GLY A 143 14.28 -11.87 -10.59
N PHE A 144 14.75 -13.10 -10.83
CA PHE A 144 13.88 -14.28 -10.91
C PHE A 144 13.26 -14.63 -9.56
N ILE A 145 14.03 -14.54 -8.47
CA ILE A 145 13.51 -14.72 -7.11
C ILE A 145 12.49 -13.63 -6.78
N VAL A 146 12.80 -12.37 -7.12
CA VAL A 146 11.88 -11.24 -6.91
C VAL A 146 10.55 -11.45 -7.63
N LEU A 147 10.61 -11.77 -8.92
CA LEU A 147 9.43 -11.99 -9.76
C LEU A 147 8.60 -13.16 -9.24
N THR A 148 9.25 -14.29 -8.99
CA THR A 148 8.57 -15.53 -8.59
C THR A 148 7.93 -15.38 -7.20
N ALA A 149 8.64 -14.80 -6.23
CA ALA A 149 8.10 -14.51 -4.90
C ALA A 149 6.88 -13.59 -4.98
N ASN A 150 6.92 -12.58 -5.86
CA ASN A 150 5.79 -11.69 -6.04
C ASN A 150 4.57 -12.35 -6.70
N ILE A 151 4.80 -13.17 -7.73
CA ILE A 151 3.74 -13.98 -8.35
C ILE A 151 3.08 -14.89 -7.30
N PHE A 152 3.87 -15.60 -6.48
CA PHE A 152 3.32 -16.43 -5.39
C PHE A 152 2.51 -15.61 -4.38
N ALA A 153 3.02 -14.45 -3.98
CA ALA A 153 2.31 -13.55 -3.08
C ALA A 153 0.97 -13.09 -3.67
N LEU A 154 0.94 -12.70 -4.95
CA LEU A 154 -0.26 -12.25 -5.65
C LEU A 154 -1.28 -13.38 -5.88
N MET A 155 -0.84 -14.60 -6.23
CA MET A 155 -1.73 -15.74 -6.43
C MET A 155 -2.46 -16.16 -5.14
N GLY A 156 -1.81 -16.00 -3.98
CA GLY A 156 -2.44 -16.25 -2.68
C GLY A 156 -3.57 -15.27 -2.32
N LEU A 157 -3.63 -14.10 -2.96
CA LEU A 157 -4.60 -13.04 -2.63
C LEU A 157 -6.05 -13.44 -2.92
N ARG A 158 -6.28 -14.27 -3.95
CA ARG A 158 -7.65 -14.72 -4.30
C ARG A 158 -8.36 -15.39 -3.13
N GLN A 159 -7.61 -16.16 -2.33
CA GLN A 159 -8.16 -16.87 -1.16
C GLN A 159 -8.26 -15.95 0.06
N LEU A 160 -7.32 -15.01 0.19
CA LEU A 160 -7.26 -14.08 1.32
C LEU A 160 -8.33 -12.97 1.24
N TYR A 161 -8.81 -12.64 0.04
CA TYR A 161 -9.85 -11.63 -0.16
C TYR A 161 -11.08 -11.83 0.73
N PHE A 162 -11.57 -13.07 0.85
CA PHE A 162 -12.70 -13.40 1.72
C PHE A 162 -12.39 -13.19 3.21
N LEU A 163 -11.15 -13.47 3.62
CA LEU A 163 -10.71 -13.34 5.00
C LEU A 163 -10.41 -11.88 5.38
N LEU A 164 -10.03 -11.05 4.41
CA LEU A 164 -9.51 -9.72 4.70
C LEU A 164 -10.57 -8.67 5.02
N GLY A 165 -11.79 -8.81 4.51
CA GLY A 165 -12.86 -7.84 4.76
C GLY A 165 -13.15 -7.60 6.24
N GLY A 166 -12.86 -8.59 7.12
CA GLY A 166 -12.95 -8.44 8.59
C GLY A 166 -11.61 -8.38 9.31
N LEU A 167 -10.49 -8.52 8.59
CA LEU A 167 -9.14 -8.39 9.14
C LEU A 167 -8.65 -6.94 9.09
N MET A 168 -9.20 -6.13 8.19
CA MET A 168 -8.92 -4.72 7.97
C MET A 168 -8.88 -3.92 9.28
N ASP A 169 -9.97 -3.97 10.03
CA ASP A 169 -10.17 -3.18 11.25
C ASP A 169 -9.27 -3.66 12.41
N ARG A 170 -8.60 -4.80 12.24
CA ARG A 170 -7.77 -5.42 13.27
C ARG A 170 -6.28 -5.21 13.04
N LEU A 171 -5.84 -4.68 11.90
CA LEU A 171 -4.43 -4.55 11.53
C LEU A 171 -3.86 -3.13 11.72
N VAL A 172 -4.29 -2.42 12.77
CA VAL A 172 -3.93 -1.02 13.05
C VAL A 172 -2.41 -0.78 13.13
N TYR A 173 -1.65 -1.67 13.78
CA TYR A 173 -0.20 -1.50 13.97
C TYR A 173 0.65 -1.92 12.76
N LEU A 174 0.03 -2.36 11.67
CA LEU A 174 0.78 -2.83 10.50
C LEU A 174 1.60 -1.70 9.87
N LYS A 175 1.04 -0.49 9.79
CA LYS A 175 1.72 0.71 9.26
C LYS A 175 3.05 0.99 9.98
N HIS A 176 3.06 0.88 11.31
CA HIS A 176 4.26 1.04 12.13
C HIS A 176 5.29 -0.07 11.86
N GLY A 177 4.84 -1.32 11.73
CA GLY A 177 5.71 -2.44 11.42
C GLY A 177 6.37 -2.30 10.04
N LEU A 178 5.62 -1.83 9.05
CA LEU A 178 6.14 -1.55 7.70
C LEU A 178 7.15 -0.42 7.69
N ALA A 179 6.85 0.70 8.36
CA ALA A 179 7.78 1.82 8.47
C ALA A 179 9.11 1.39 9.12
N PHE A 180 9.06 0.56 10.17
CA PHE A 180 10.27 0.01 10.77
C PHE A 180 11.05 -0.88 9.79
N ILE A 181 10.37 -1.76 9.05
CA ILE A 181 11.00 -2.62 8.04
C ILE A 181 11.66 -1.77 6.94
N LEU A 182 10.97 -0.75 6.43
CA LEU A 182 11.50 0.17 5.41
C LEU A 182 12.73 0.91 5.93
N ALA A 183 12.67 1.43 7.16
CA ALA A 183 13.81 2.10 7.78
C ALA A 183 15.01 1.15 7.92
N PHE A 184 14.78 -0.07 8.42
CA PHE A 184 15.82 -1.08 8.57
C PHE A 184 16.48 -1.45 7.24
N ILE A 185 15.67 -1.70 6.20
CA ILE A 185 16.20 -2.02 4.87
C ILE A 185 16.92 -0.80 4.26
N GLY A 186 16.40 0.42 4.48
CA GLY A 186 17.04 1.66 4.04
C GLY A 186 18.45 1.83 4.63
N VAL A 187 18.60 1.62 5.94
CA VAL A 187 19.93 1.61 6.60
C VAL A 187 20.82 0.52 6.00
N LYS A 188 20.29 -0.70 5.83
CA LYS A 188 21.04 -1.80 5.21
C LYS A 188 21.56 -1.44 3.83
N LEU A 189 20.74 -0.83 2.97
CA LEU A 189 21.14 -0.45 1.62
C LEU A 189 22.27 0.58 1.62
N ILE A 190 22.22 1.56 2.52
CA ILE A 190 23.30 2.55 2.66
C ILE A 190 24.58 1.87 3.15
N LEU A 191 24.48 0.94 4.11
CA LEU A 191 25.65 0.18 4.58
C LEU A 191 26.26 -0.68 3.46
N HIS A 192 25.42 -1.34 2.67
CA HIS A 192 25.89 -2.11 1.52
C HIS A 192 26.59 -1.21 0.48
N ALA A 193 26.01 -0.04 0.19
CA ALA A 193 26.61 0.94 -0.71
C ALA A 193 27.94 1.52 -0.18
N LEU A 194 28.09 1.67 1.14
CA LEU A 194 29.33 2.08 1.79
C LEU A 194 30.40 0.99 1.74
N HIS A 195 29.99 -0.27 1.83
CA HIS A 195 30.90 -1.41 1.73
C HIS A 195 31.43 -1.56 0.29
N GLU A 196 30.56 -1.49 -0.71
CA GLU A 196 30.94 -1.56 -2.12
C GLU A 196 31.33 -0.19 -2.72
N ASN A 197 31.66 0.78 -1.88
CA ASN A 197 31.75 2.18 -2.30
C ASN A 197 32.82 2.42 -3.39
N GLU A 198 32.36 2.82 -4.57
CA GLU A 198 33.20 3.24 -5.70
C GLU A 198 33.18 4.77 -5.91
N LEU A 199 32.45 5.53 -5.08
CA LEU A 199 32.28 6.97 -5.27
C LEU A 199 33.54 7.73 -4.82
N PRO A 200 34.18 8.52 -5.71
CA PRO A 200 35.46 9.17 -5.41
C PRO A 200 35.37 10.24 -4.30
N PHE A 201 34.17 10.73 -3.97
CA PHE A 201 33.94 11.70 -2.90
C PHE A 201 33.64 11.06 -1.54
N ILE A 202 33.32 9.76 -1.47
CA ILE A 202 33.13 9.03 -0.21
C ILE A 202 34.37 8.16 -0.01
N ASN A 203 35.10 8.33 1.10
CA ASN A 203 36.28 7.51 1.44
C ASN A 203 37.32 7.38 0.29
N GLY A 204 37.43 8.39 -0.58
CA GLY A 204 38.34 8.37 -1.74
C GLY A 204 38.05 7.29 -2.78
N GLY A 205 36.82 6.75 -2.84
CA GLY A 205 36.46 5.62 -3.71
C GLY A 205 36.91 4.25 -3.19
N GLN A 206 37.30 4.16 -1.91
CA GLN A 206 37.63 2.88 -1.28
C GLN A 206 36.45 2.35 -0.44
N PRO A 207 36.29 1.02 -0.37
CA PRO A 207 35.38 0.33 0.55
C PRO A 207 35.54 0.83 2.00
N VAL A 208 34.43 1.16 2.66
CA VAL A 208 34.43 1.42 4.10
C VAL A 208 34.20 0.09 4.82
N PRO A 209 35.00 -0.29 5.84
CA PRO A 209 34.79 -1.53 6.60
C PRO A 209 33.59 -1.37 7.53
N VAL A 210 32.38 -1.42 6.96
CA VAL A 210 31.12 -1.50 7.69
C VAL A 210 30.65 -2.95 7.80
N PRO A 211 29.99 -3.35 8.90
CA PRO A 211 29.46 -4.70 9.06
C PRO A 211 28.40 -5.03 8.00
N GLU A 212 28.57 -6.16 7.31
CA GLU A 212 27.55 -6.65 6.39
C GLU A 212 26.37 -7.28 7.15
N ILE A 213 25.16 -6.84 6.82
CA ILE A 213 23.94 -7.44 7.35
C ILE A 213 23.58 -8.62 6.46
N SER A 214 23.73 -9.84 6.97
CA SER A 214 23.38 -11.06 6.24
C SER A 214 21.89 -11.09 5.87
N THR A 215 21.57 -11.69 4.72
CA THR A 215 20.18 -11.83 4.26
C THR A 215 19.32 -12.60 5.26
N PHE A 216 19.87 -13.59 5.96
CA PHE A 216 19.16 -14.34 7.00
C PHE A 216 18.80 -13.47 8.20
N LEU A 217 19.71 -12.60 8.65
CA LEU A 217 19.42 -11.66 9.73
C LEU A 217 18.33 -10.66 9.30
N SER A 218 18.43 -10.15 8.08
CA SER A 218 17.40 -9.25 7.54
C SER A 218 16.04 -9.92 7.48
N LEU A 219 15.97 -11.15 6.97
CA LEU A 219 14.74 -11.92 6.86
C LEU A 219 14.15 -12.21 8.24
N GLY A 220 15.00 -12.53 9.23
CA GLY A 220 14.60 -12.72 10.63
C GLY A 220 14.00 -11.46 11.25
N VAL A 221 14.62 -10.29 11.03
CA VAL A 221 14.09 -9.00 11.51
C VAL A 221 12.75 -8.67 10.85
N ILE A 222 12.61 -8.88 9.55
CA ILE A 222 11.37 -8.63 8.81
C ILE A 222 10.25 -9.53 9.32
N VAL A 223 10.48 -10.85 9.38
CA VAL A 223 9.49 -11.81 9.86
C VAL A 223 9.14 -11.53 11.32
N GLY A 224 10.13 -11.27 12.17
CA GLY A 224 9.93 -10.93 13.57
C GLY A 224 9.05 -9.67 13.74
N THR A 225 9.34 -8.62 12.99
CA THR A 225 8.56 -7.37 13.01
C THR A 225 7.12 -7.62 12.55
N LEU A 226 6.92 -8.35 11.45
CA LEU A 226 5.58 -8.68 10.95
C LEU A 226 4.78 -9.51 11.95
N VAL A 227 5.41 -10.48 12.60
CA VAL A 227 4.75 -11.29 13.64
C VAL A 227 4.37 -10.42 14.84
N VAL A 228 5.28 -9.60 15.34
CA VAL A 228 5.01 -8.69 16.47
C VAL A 228 3.90 -7.70 16.11
N ALA A 229 3.97 -7.05 14.95
CA ALA A 229 2.97 -6.10 14.49
C ALA A 229 1.60 -6.76 14.31
N THR A 230 1.56 -7.96 13.72
CA THR A 230 0.30 -8.71 13.52
C THR A 230 -0.30 -9.16 14.85
N VAL A 231 0.50 -9.72 15.75
CA VAL A 231 0.03 -10.16 17.08
C VAL A 231 -0.44 -8.97 17.91
N ALA A 232 0.33 -7.87 17.92
CA ALA A 232 -0.06 -6.65 18.61
C ALA A 232 -1.39 -6.10 18.07
N SER A 233 -1.54 -6.06 16.75
CA SER A 233 -2.79 -5.71 16.07
C SER A 233 -3.97 -6.58 16.48
N LEU A 234 -3.80 -7.89 16.52
CA LEU A 234 -4.90 -8.80 16.88
C LEU A 234 -5.29 -8.72 18.36
N LEU A 235 -4.32 -8.48 19.26
CA LEU A 235 -4.56 -8.38 20.70
C LEU A 235 -5.13 -7.03 21.11
N TRP A 236 -4.61 -5.93 20.55
CA TRP A 236 -4.99 -4.56 20.95
C TRP A 236 -5.92 -3.84 19.97
N GLY A 237 -6.11 -4.34 18.75
CA GLY A 237 -6.99 -3.72 17.75
C GLY A 237 -8.48 -3.68 18.13
N LYS A 238 -8.92 -4.48 19.11
CA LYS A 238 -10.27 -4.35 19.69
C LYS A 238 -10.42 -3.16 20.63
N ALA A 239 -9.36 -2.72 21.31
CA ALA A 239 -9.43 -1.67 22.32
C ALA A 239 -9.51 -0.25 21.73
N ALA A 240 -9.01 -0.05 20.51
CA ALA A 240 -9.01 1.27 19.85
C ALA A 240 -10.41 1.73 19.39
N HIS A 241 -11.33 0.82 19.08
CA HIS A 241 -12.69 1.17 18.65
C HIS A 241 -13.67 1.42 19.81
N GLU A 242 -13.28 1.14 21.06
CA GLU A 242 -14.11 1.42 22.25
C GLU A 242 -13.80 2.78 22.89
N GLY A 243 -12.74 3.47 22.46
CA GLY A 243 -12.30 4.76 23.03
C GLY A 243 -12.94 6.01 22.42
N ASP A 244 -13.45 5.95 21.19
CA ASP A 244 -13.81 7.15 20.39
C ASP A 244 -15.29 7.24 20.00
N VAL A 245 -16.19 6.69 20.82
CA VAL A 245 -17.61 7.02 20.69
C VAL A 245 -18.06 7.81 21.91
N PRO A 246 -18.30 9.13 21.80
CA PRO A 246 -19.09 9.85 22.79
C PRO A 246 -20.56 9.39 22.69
N ARG A 247 -20.82 8.14 23.10
CA ARG A 247 -22.19 7.60 23.29
C ARG A 247 -22.92 8.34 24.41
N ALA A 248 -22.18 8.96 25.33
CA ALA A 248 -22.75 9.75 26.41
C ALA A 248 -23.41 11.04 25.91
N GLU A 249 -22.73 11.84 25.06
CA GLU A 249 -23.29 13.11 24.56
C GLU A 249 -24.43 12.91 23.56
N SER A 250 -24.35 11.88 22.71
CA SER A 250 -25.39 11.61 21.70
C SER A 250 -26.69 11.11 22.33
N ALA A 251 -26.60 10.32 23.41
CA ALA A 251 -27.76 9.85 24.16
C ALA A 251 -28.40 10.97 25.00
N GLU A 252 -27.60 11.89 25.55
CA GLU A 252 -28.13 13.08 26.25
C GLU A 252 -28.78 14.07 25.29
N ARG A 253 -28.20 14.33 24.11
CA ARG A 253 -28.83 15.18 23.09
C ARG A 253 -30.14 14.58 22.56
N MET A 254 -30.22 13.27 22.34
CA MET A 254 -31.48 12.62 21.95
C MET A 254 -32.54 12.67 23.06
N ARG A 255 -32.15 12.55 24.34
CA ARG A 255 -33.07 12.72 25.47
C ARG A 255 -33.56 14.16 25.59
N GLN A 256 -32.69 15.15 25.44
CA GLN A 256 -33.08 16.56 25.47
C GLN A 256 -34.02 16.93 24.32
N VAL A 257 -33.80 16.40 23.11
CA VAL A 257 -34.69 16.63 21.96
C VAL A 257 -36.04 15.94 22.17
N SER A 258 -36.06 14.72 22.72
CA SER A 258 -37.31 14.00 23.04
C SER A 258 -38.10 14.66 24.17
N ASP A 259 -37.44 15.24 25.17
CA ASP A 259 -38.10 15.92 26.29
C ASP A 259 -38.59 17.32 25.89
N ALA A 260 -37.89 17.99 24.96
CA ALA A 260 -38.36 19.24 24.35
C ALA A 260 -39.62 19.02 23.49
N ALA A 261 -39.65 17.95 22.68
CA ALA A 261 -40.81 17.62 21.86
C ALA A 261 -42.06 17.26 22.69
N ARG A 262 -41.89 16.68 23.89
CA ARG A 262 -43.00 16.33 24.79
C ARG A 262 -43.59 17.53 25.55
N ARG A 263 -42.90 18.67 25.58
CA ARG A 263 -43.40 19.89 26.23
C ARG A 263 -44.24 20.77 25.31
N ASP A 264 -44.14 20.58 23.99
CA ASP A 264 -44.88 21.36 23.00
C ASP A 264 -46.27 20.77 22.67
N ASP A 265 -46.51 19.52 23.08
CA ASP A 265 -47.77 18.77 22.90
C ASP A 265 -48.71 18.82 24.14
N ARG A 266 -48.46 19.70 25.12
CA ARG A 266 -49.31 19.92 26.32
C ARG A 266 -49.68 21.38 26.49
#